data_AF-A0A969KM15-F1
#
_entry.id   AF-A0A969KM15-F1
#
_cell.length_a   1.000
_cell.length_b   1.000
_cell.length_c   1.000
_cell.angle_alpha   90.00
_cell.angle_beta   90.00
_cell.angle_gamma   90.00
#
_symmetry.space_group_name_H-M   'P 1'
#
loop_
_entity.id
_entity.type
_entity.pdbx_description
1 polymer ?
#
loop_
_entity_poly.entity_id
_entity_poly.type
_entity_poly.pdbx_seq_one_letter_code
_entity_poly.pdbx_strand_id
1 'polypeptide(L)'
;MNRSISVTLTLWLVLILVIWNIIKAWTWMIWQDVLIEFSVRANPFINVGVSIIWVIAGIVLVWGILQKKVWSVKMLPALAAGYTVWFWSERLIWQNPRTNTIFAIIVNLIILIIIYFATKSISREAYERTIENPTIE
;
A
#
# COMPACT_ATOMS: atom_id res chain seq x y z
N MET A 1 16.24 -21.57 -4.87
CA MET A 1 15.56 -21.05 -3.66
C MET A 1 14.16 -20.56 -4.06
N ASN A 2 13.14 -21.39 -3.86
CA ASN A 2 11.76 -21.04 -4.18
C ASN A 2 11.28 -19.97 -3.20
N ARG A 3 11.02 -18.75 -3.67
CA ARG A 3 10.26 -17.75 -2.89
C ARG A 3 8.85 -18.27 -2.71
N SER A 4 8.27 -18.13 -1.52
CA SER A 4 6.88 -18.54 -1.32
C SER A 4 5.95 -17.72 -2.24
N ILE A 5 4.91 -18.37 -2.76
CA ILE A 5 3.91 -17.72 -3.62
C ILE A 5 3.32 -16.49 -2.94
N SER A 6 3.15 -16.54 -1.61
CA SER A 6 2.65 -15.42 -0.82
C SER A 6 3.55 -14.17 -0.91
N VAL A 7 4.88 -14.32 -0.88
CA VAL A 7 5.79 -13.18 -1.03
C VAL A 7 5.71 -12.58 -2.43
N THR A 8 5.62 -13.43 -3.45
CA THR A 8 5.47 -12.98 -4.85
C THR A 8 4.15 -12.22 -5.04
N LEU A 9 3.04 -12.74 -4.52
CA LEU A 9 1.73 -12.05 -4.56
C LEU A 9 1.76 -10.72 -3.82
N THR A 10 2.47 -10.66 -2.69
CA THR A 10 2.64 -9.42 -1.92
C THR A 10 3.41 -8.37 -2.72
N LEU A 11 4.49 -8.79 -3.38
CA LEU A 11 5.27 -7.90 -4.23
C LEU A 11 4.41 -7.33 -5.35
N TRP A 12 3.63 -8.17 -6.03
CA TRP A 12 2.70 -7.75 -7.07
C TRP A 12 1.63 -6.79 -6.53
N LEU A 13 1.05 -7.09 -5.37
CA LEU A 13 0.07 -6.21 -4.73
C LEU A 13 0.67 -4.82 -4.46
N VAL A 14 1.87 -4.74 -3.87
CA VAL A 14 2.52 -3.45 -3.59
C VAL A 14 2.84 -2.71 -4.88
N LEU A 15 3.31 -3.40 -5.94
CA LEU A 15 3.56 -2.78 -7.24
C LEU A 15 2.29 -2.22 -7.89
N ILE A 16 1.19 -2.96 -7.83
CA ILE A 16 -0.11 -2.47 -8.31
C ILE A 16 -0.52 -1.22 -7.54
N LEU A 17 -0.32 -1.19 -6.22
CA LEU A 17 -0.62 0.00 -5.40
C LEU A 17 0.30 1.19 -5.72
N VAL A 18 1.58 0.95 -6.02
CA VAL A 18 2.50 2.00 -6.49
C VAL A 18 2.00 2.58 -7.81
N ILE A 19 1.73 1.73 -8.80
CA ILE A 19 1.21 2.15 -10.11
C ILE A 19 -0.11 2.91 -9.95
N TRP A 20 -1.01 2.40 -9.10
CA TRP A 20 -2.26 3.06 -8.78
C TRP A 20 -2.04 4.47 -8.22
N ASN A 21 -1.07 4.66 -7.31
CA ASN A 21 -0.78 5.98 -6.75
C ASN A 21 -0.11 6.92 -7.76
N ILE A 22 0.68 6.41 -8.70
CA ILE A 22 1.21 7.21 -9.82
C ILE A 22 0.05 7.72 -10.69
N ILE A 23 -0.85 6.81 -11.11
CA ILE A 23 -2.03 7.16 -11.91
C ILE A 23 -2.90 8.16 -11.13
N LYS A 24 -3.10 7.93 -9.83
CA LYS A 24 -3.86 8.82 -8.96
C LYS A 24 -3.23 10.22 -8.92
N ALA A 25 -1.94 10.34 -8.64
CA ALA A 25 -1.23 11.63 -8.63
C ALA A 25 -1.37 12.36 -9.98
N TRP A 26 -1.19 11.64 -11.08
CA TRP A 26 -1.35 12.16 -12.43
C TRP A 26 -2.76 12.70 -12.69
N THR A 27 -3.80 11.94 -12.34
CA THR A 27 -5.20 12.37 -12.48
C THR A 27 -5.48 13.62 -11.64
N TRP A 28 -4.98 13.67 -10.39
CA TRP A 28 -5.11 14.86 -9.55
C TRP A 28 -4.33 16.07 -10.06
N MET A 29 -3.34 15.90 -10.94
CA MET A 29 -2.62 17.01 -11.55
C MET A 29 -3.30 17.53 -12.82
N ILE A 30 -3.78 16.62 -13.68
CA ILE A 30 -4.31 17.02 -14.98
C ILE A 30 -5.78 17.44 -14.89
N TRP A 31 -6.57 16.80 -14.05
CA TRP A 31 -8.03 16.96 -14.04
C TRP A 31 -8.48 17.87 -12.88
N GLN A 32 -7.63 18.80 -12.47
CA GLN A 32 -7.86 19.63 -11.27
C GLN A 32 -9.18 20.39 -11.33
N ASP A 33 -9.46 21.04 -12.46
CA ASP A 33 -10.67 21.85 -12.65
C ASP A 33 -11.94 20.98 -12.51
N VAL A 34 -11.95 19.83 -13.19
CA VAL A 34 -13.06 18.85 -13.14
C VAL A 34 -13.25 18.29 -11.72
N LEU A 35 -12.14 18.02 -11.03
CA LEU A 35 -12.20 17.42 -9.69
C LEU A 35 -12.76 18.40 -8.65
N ILE A 36 -12.34 19.67 -8.72
CA ILE A 36 -12.84 20.77 -7.88
C ILE A 36 -14.33 21.00 -8.14
N GLU A 37 -14.76 20.97 -9.41
CA GLU A 37 -16.15 21.24 -9.77
C GLU A 37 -17.10 20.12 -9.29
N PHE A 38 -16.73 18.85 -9.44
CA PHE A 38 -17.69 17.75 -9.31
C PHE A 38 -17.47 16.79 -8.14
N SER A 39 -16.28 16.72 -7.56
CA SER A 39 -15.92 15.53 -6.80
C SER A 39 -15.16 15.74 -5.48
N VAL A 40 -14.59 16.93 -5.27
CA VAL A 40 -13.65 17.14 -4.16
C VAL A 40 -13.81 18.54 -3.57
N ARG A 41 -13.92 18.61 -2.24
CA ARG A 41 -13.98 19.89 -1.51
C ARG A 41 -12.59 20.43 -1.16
N ALA A 42 -11.62 19.53 -1.04
CA ALA A 42 -10.24 19.86 -0.69
C ALA A 42 -9.38 20.16 -1.92
N ASN A 43 -8.31 20.95 -1.71
CA ASN A 43 -7.35 21.28 -2.76
C ASN A 43 -6.72 20.00 -3.38
N PRO A 44 -6.83 19.79 -4.71
CA PRO A 44 -6.23 18.67 -5.43
C PRO A 44 -4.75 18.39 -5.14
N PHE A 45 -3.95 19.44 -4.91
CA PHE A 45 -2.51 19.30 -4.67
C PHE A 45 -2.16 18.53 -3.39
N ILE A 46 -3.06 18.52 -2.38
CA ILE A 46 -2.87 17.71 -1.17
C ILE A 46 -2.85 16.22 -1.56
N ASN A 47 -3.77 15.79 -2.44
CA ASN A 47 -3.85 14.41 -2.88
C ASN A 47 -2.69 14.02 -3.80
N VAL A 48 -2.17 14.96 -4.62
CA VAL A 48 -0.92 14.74 -5.37
C VAL A 48 0.22 14.43 -4.41
N GLY A 49 0.44 15.28 -3.40
CA GLY A 49 1.53 15.11 -2.43
C GLY A 49 1.43 13.79 -1.67
N VAL A 50 0.24 13.43 -1.21
CA VAL A 50 0.05 12.16 -0.49
C VAL A 50 0.19 10.95 -1.40
N SER A 51 -0.27 11.02 -2.65
CA SER A 51 0.01 9.94 -3.62
C SER A 51 1.50 9.74 -3.86
N ILE A 52 2.29 10.82 -3.93
CA ILE A 52 3.76 10.72 -4.05
C ILE A 52 4.37 10.05 -2.81
N ILE A 53 3.92 10.39 -1.60
CA ILE A 53 4.38 9.75 -0.36
C ILE A 53 4.14 8.23 -0.43
N TRP A 54 2.96 7.80 -0.88
CA TRP A 54 2.64 6.38 -1.02
C TRP A 54 3.43 5.67 -2.11
N VAL A 55 3.76 6.35 -3.22
CA VAL A 55 4.68 5.83 -4.24
C VAL A 55 6.05 5.57 -3.65
N ILE A 56 6.63 6.55 -2.95
CA ILE A 56 7.96 6.43 -2.33
C ILE A 56 7.95 5.30 -1.30
N ALA A 57 6.97 5.28 -0.39
CA ALA A 57 6.85 4.25 0.63
C ALA A 57 6.69 2.84 0.02
N GLY A 58 5.90 2.72 -1.05
CA GLY A 58 5.73 1.46 -1.78
C GLY A 58 7.01 0.98 -2.47
N ILE A 59 7.76 1.88 -3.13
CA ILE A 59 9.06 1.56 -3.74
C ILE A 59 10.07 1.09 -2.68
N VAL A 60 10.15 1.80 -1.56
CA VAL A 60 11.01 1.40 -0.43
C VAL A 60 10.61 0.02 0.07
N LEU A 61 9.32 -0.27 0.24
CA LEU A 61 8.85 -1.59 0.67
C LEU A 61 9.18 -2.69 -0.34
N VAL A 62 8.96 -2.46 -1.64
CA VAL A 62 9.34 -3.37 -2.73
C VAL A 62 10.82 -3.70 -2.65
N TRP A 63 11.67 -2.68 -2.51
CA TRP A 63 13.11 -2.84 -2.32
C TRP A 63 13.43 -3.69 -1.08
N GLY A 64 12.80 -3.39 0.06
CA GLY A 64 12.96 -4.15 1.31
C GLY A 64 12.59 -5.63 1.18
N ILE A 65 11.49 -5.94 0.48
CA ILE A 65 11.04 -7.31 0.22
C ILE A 65 12.02 -8.03 -0.73
N LEU A 66 12.46 -7.37 -1.81
CA LEU A 66 13.41 -7.95 -2.76
C LEU A 66 14.75 -8.27 -2.12
N GLN A 67 15.25 -7.36 -1.27
CA GLN A 67 16.46 -7.51 -0.47
C GLN A 67 16.25 -8.38 0.78
N LYS A 68 15.02 -8.85 1.02
CA LYS A 68 14.64 -9.74 2.13
C LYS A 68 15.03 -9.17 3.50
N LYS A 69 14.91 -7.86 3.66
CA LYS A 69 15.25 -7.17 4.91
C LYS A 69 14.18 -7.43 5.96
N VAL A 70 14.60 -7.70 7.20
CA VAL A 70 13.69 -8.00 8.33
C VAL A 70 12.73 -6.85 8.62
N TRP A 71 13.15 -5.60 8.41
CA TRP A 71 12.28 -4.44 8.60
C TRP A 71 11.07 -4.42 7.65
N SER A 72 11.14 -5.08 6.47
CA SER A 72 10.02 -5.16 5.53
C SER A 72 8.80 -5.88 6.15
N VAL A 73 9.04 -6.82 7.07
CA VAL A 73 7.98 -7.55 7.81
C VAL A 73 7.15 -6.60 8.66
N LYS A 74 7.79 -5.64 9.34
CA LYS A 74 7.10 -4.67 10.20
C LYS A 74 6.51 -3.51 9.39
N MET A 75 7.19 -3.12 8.32
CA MET A 75 6.77 -1.99 7.49
C MET A 75 5.53 -2.32 6.65
N LEU A 76 5.37 -3.55 6.17
CA LEU A 76 4.20 -3.96 5.39
C LEU A 76 2.85 -3.71 6.11
N PRO A 77 2.60 -4.24 7.33
CA PRO A 77 1.35 -3.99 8.05
C PRO A 77 1.21 -2.53 8.49
N ALA A 78 2.32 -1.85 8.81
CA ALA A 78 2.30 -0.43 9.19
C ALA A 78 1.83 0.45 8.01
N LEU A 79 2.37 0.23 6.81
CA LEU A 79 1.94 0.94 5.61
C LEU A 79 0.50 0.57 5.22
N ALA A 80 0.10 -0.70 5.38
CA ALA A 80 -1.28 -1.12 5.12
C ALA A 80 -2.28 -0.40 6.03
N ALA A 81 -1.98 -0.30 7.33
CA ALA A 81 -2.81 0.43 8.29
C ALA A 81 -2.88 1.92 7.93
N GLY A 82 -1.73 2.55 7.67
CA GLY A 82 -1.68 3.96 7.26
C GLY A 82 -2.45 4.22 5.97
N TYR A 83 -2.34 3.34 4.98
CA TYR A 83 -3.03 3.48 3.69
C TYR A 83 -4.54 3.35 3.86
N THR A 84 -4.99 2.41 4.69
CA THR A 84 -6.41 2.24 5.02
C THR A 84 -6.98 3.45 5.74
N VAL A 85 -6.28 3.97 6.75
CA VAL A 85 -6.70 5.18 7.46
C VAL A 85 -6.81 6.35 6.48
N TRP A 86 -5.78 6.58 5.68
CA TRP A 86 -5.78 7.65 4.69
C TRP A 86 -6.93 7.53 3.67
N PHE A 87 -7.11 6.34 3.09
CA PHE A 87 -8.17 6.08 2.13
C PHE A 87 -9.56 6.41 2.69
N TRP A 88 -9.84 6.02 3.94
CA TRP A 88 -11.11 6.31 4.57
C TRP A 88 -11.25 7.79 4.96
N SER A 89 -10.20 8.44 5.44
CA SER A 89 -10.20 9.89 5.71
C SER A 89 -10.50 10.69 4.45
N GLU A 90 -9.82 10.39 3.33
CA GLU A 90 -10.07 11.04 2.05
C GLU A 90 -11.52 10.85 1.60
N ARG A 91 -12.02 9.60 1.67
CA ARG A 91 -13.37 9.25 1.21
C ARG A 91 -14.48 9.88 2.05
N LEU A 92 -14.33 9.95 3.37
CA LEU A 92 -15.36 10.43 4.29
C LEU A 92 -15.36 11.95 4.46
N ILE A 93 -14.18 12.58 4.40
CA ILE A 93 -14.03 14.01 4.72
C ILE A 93 -14.04 14.86 3.44
N TRP A 94 -13.37 14.39 2.37
CA TRP A 94 -13.04 15.25 1.22
C TRP A 94 -13.78 14.92 -0.06
N GLN A 95 -14.32 13.72 -0.18
CA GLN A 95 -15.06 13.28 -1.36
C GLN A 95 -16.57 13.33 -1.14
N ASN A 96 -17.31 13.55 -2.22
CA ASN A 96 -18.76 13.45 -2.21
C ASN A 96 -19.21 12.00 -1.91
N PRO A 97 -20.38 11.81 -1.25
CA PRO A 97 -20.91 10.49 -0.93
C PRO A 97 -20.99 9.62 -2.20
N ARG A 98 -20.36 8.44 -2.15
CA ARG A 98 -20.37 7.48 -3.25
C ARG A 98 -21.22 6.26 -2.87
N THR A 99 -22.04 5.79 -3.80
CA THR A 99 -22.92 4.63 -3.60
C THR A 99 -22.17 3.31 -3.41
N ASN A 100 -20.89 3.25 -3.78
CA ASN A 100 -20.07 2.03 -3.73
C ASN A 100 -19.37 1.78 -2.38
N THR A 101 -19.94 2.25 -1.27
CA THR A 101 -19.29 2.15 0.06
C THR A 101 -19.14 0.70 0.53
N ILE A 102 -20.17 -0.13 0.36
CA ILE A 102 -20.11 -1.55 0.74
C ILE A 102 -19.00 -2.26 -0.05
N PHE A 103 -18.92 -2.03 -1.36
CA PHE A 103 -17.86 -2.58 -2.20
C PHE A 103 -16.47 -2.19 -1.70
N ALA A 104 -16.27 -0.91 -1.34
CA ALA A 104 -14.98 -0.43 -0.84
C ALA A 104 -14.61 -1.08 0.51
N ILE A 105 -15.56 -1.30 1.40
CA ILE A 105 -15.34 -2.02 2.68
C ILE A 105 -14.86 -3.45 2.38
N ILE A 106 -15.57 -4.17 1.53
CA ILE A 106 -15.25 -5.57 1.19
C ILE A 106 -13.85 -5.65 0.58
N VAL A 107 -13.54 -4.81 -0.39
CA VAL A 107 -12.22 -4.79 -1.04
C VAL A 107 -11.11 -4.45 -0.03
N ASN A 108 -11.34 -3.47 0.84
CA ASN A 108 -10.36 -3.09 1.86
C ASN A 108 -10.09 -4.25 2.84
N LEU A 109 -11.14 -4.95 3.30
CA LEU A 109 -11.00 -6.14 4.16
C LEU A 109 -10.25 -7.27 3.46
N ILE A 110 -10.56 -7.57 2.20
CA ILE A 110 -9.85 -8.61 1.42
C ILE A 110 -8.35 -8.28 1.33
N ILE A 111 -8.00 -7.02 1.03
CA ILE A 111 -6.61 -6.58 0.97
C ILE A 111 -5.91 -6.75 2.32
N LEU A 112 -6.56 -6.35 3.43
CA LEU A 112 -5.99 -6.52 4.77
C LEU A 112 -5.76 -7.99 5.13
N ILE A 113 -6.68 -8.88 4.76
CA ILE A 113 -6.53 -10.33 4.96
C ILE A 113 -5.32 -10.86 4.17
N ILE A 114 -5.19 -10.48 2.90
CA ILE A 114 -4.03 -10.85 2.07
C ILE A 114 -2.73 -10.38 2.73
N ILE A 115 -2.69 -9.12 3.20
CA ILE A 115 -1.52 -8.54 3.86
C ILE A 115 -1.19 -9.25 5.18
N TYR A 116 -2.19 -9.68 5.94
CA TYR A 116 -1.98 -10.45 7.17
C TYR A 116 -1.27 -11.78 6.88
N PHE A 117 -1.77 -12.56 5.92
CA PHE A 117 -1.13 -13.83 5.54
C PHE A 117 0.25 -13.61 4.91
N ALA A 118 0.41 -12.58 4.09
CA ALA A 118 1.68 -12.15 3.53
C ALA A 118 2.72 -11.85 4.61
N THR A 119 2.36 -11.06 5.61
CA THR A 119 3.24 -10.69 6.72
C THR A 119 3.72 -11.93 7.46
N LYS A 120 2.81 -12.88 7.73
CA LYS A 120 3.17 -14.17 8.34
C LYS A 120 4.15 -14.95 7.46
N SER A 121 3.93 -15.02 6.15
CA SER A 121 4.82 -15.71 5.22
C SER A 121 6.21 -15.09 5.17
N ILE A 122 6.31 -13.76 5.04
CA ILE A 122 7.60 -13.03 5.03
C ILE A 122 8.32 -13.20 6.38
N SER A 123 7.58 -13.16 7.50
CA SER A 123 8.17 -13.36 8.82
C SER A 123 8.79 -14.75 8.99
N ARG A 124 8.16 -15.79 8.43
CA ARG A 124 8.70 -17.16 8.46
C ARG A 124 9.97 -17.27 7.63
N GLU A 125 9.98 -16.72 6.41
CA GLU A 125 11.18 -16.69 5.57
C GLU A 125 12.33 -15.89 6.19
N ALA A 126 12.02 -14.85 6.97
CA ALA A 126 13.02 -14.09 7.71
C ALA A 126 13.60 -14.90 8.89
N TYR A 127 12.75 -15.61 9.62
CA TYR A 127 13.16 -16.45 10.76
C TYR A 127 14.03 -17.65 10.33
N GLU A 128 13.62 -18.37 9.29
CA GLU A 128 14.38 -19.52 8.74
C GLU A 128 15.82 -19.12 8.35
N ARG A 129 16.00 -17.91 7.79
CA ARG A 129 17.33 -17.41 7.43
C ARG A 129 18.23 -17.07 8.61
N THR A 130 17.66 -16.51 9.68
CA THR A 130 18.43 -16.22 10.90
C THR A 130 19.00 -17.50 11.52
N ILE A 131 18.29 -18.62 11.35
CA ILE A 131 18.75 -19.95 11.79
C ILE A 131 19.81 -20.52 10.84
N GLU A 132 19.61 -20.40 9.51
CA GLU A 132 20.53 -20.94 8.51
C GLU A 132 21.88 -20.19 8.47
N ASN A 133 21.89 -18.89 8.74
CA ASN A 133 23.09 -18.07 8.73
C ASN A 133 23.15 -17.25 10.03
N PRO A 134 23.47 -17.91 11.16
CA PRO A 134 23.61 -17.21 12.43
C PRO A 134 24.71 -16.17 12.24
N THR A 135 24.43 -14.93 12.63
CA THR A 135 25.46 -13.90 12.72
C THR A 135 26.50 -14.42 13.72
N ILE A 136 27.64 -14.90 13.21
CA ILE A 136 28.80 -15.22 14.02
C ILE A 136 29.27 -13.88 14.58
N GLU A 137 28.98 -13.63 15.86
CA GLU A 137 29.58 -12.54 16.64
C GLU A 137 31.05 -12.85 16.91
#